data_AF-A0A7H8HVS3-F1
#
_entry.id   AF-A0A7H8HVS3-F1
#
_cell.length_a   1.000
_cell.length_b   1.000
_cell.length_c   1.000
_cell.angle_alpha   90.00
_cell.angle_beta   90.00
_cell.angle_gamma   90.00
#
_symmetry.space_group_name_H-M   'P 1'
#
loop_
_entity.id
_entity.type
_entity.pdbx_description
1 polymer ?
#
loop_
_entity_poly.entity_id
_entity_poly.type
_entity_poly.pdbx_seq_one_letter_code
_entity_poly.pdbx_strand_id
1 'polypeptide(L)'
;MSVIELTTFTVAPENTEAMLAARPGMVAAFREDRRGFLAARLVRLDERTWLDFVEWTDDAAWDESKAKGANLPAIGAFFATIGGLVGAERGVRYDDAEDGTRRVRTVAYGPEPSQVGELYLPEGDGPFPVVAVLHGGYWTAMWDRRQITDVVDDLVGRGYAVWNVEYRRIGEPGGGWPGTFLDVAAAIDALDGLDPALDTTRVVLLGHSAGGHLATWAAHRGALPPEAPGAHPKITPVGLVELAGALDLRAADAAGFGKVLADPDAEPPKDAPEPARPEVWPAVADAVGGGIVPLLAAGHHAWTSPLELAGPGVPVLAVHGTADEAVPAEWSRRYAEKVTAEGGTARYLEVEGGTHFDVVHPGHPVWAEITGWIRETLARSGG
;
A
#
# COMPACT_ATOMS: atom_id res chain seq x y z
N MET A 1 16.96 -5.49 -10.54
CA MET A 1 16.01 -4.40 -10.23
C MET A 1 16.27 -3.26 -11.19
N SER A 2 15.32 -2.93 -12.06
CA SER A 2 15.47 -1.80 -12.97
C SER A 2 15.32 -0.48 -12.19
N VAL A 3 16.09 0.52 -12.57
CA VAL A 3 16.13 1.84 -11.91
C VAL A 3 15.36 2.83 -12.77
N ILE A 4 14.47 3.60 -12.14
CA ILE A 4 13.80 4.72 -12.80
C ILE A 4 14.50 6.00 -12.35
N GLU A 5 14.91 6.81 -13.30
CA GLU A 5 15.31 8.18 -13.10
C GLU A 5 14.13 9.10 -13.45
N LEU A 6 13.73 9.93 -12.50
CA LEU A 6 12.66 10.92 -12.65
C LEU A 6 13.29 12.31 -12.59
N THR A 7 13.30 13.03 -13.71
CA THR A 7 13.86 14.38 -13.77
C THR A 7 12.76 15.39 -14.08
N THR A 8 12.45 16.25 -13.12
CA THR A 8 11.53 17.38 -13.30
C THR A 8 12.33 18.62 -13.65
N PHE A 9 11.97 19.29 -14.74
CA PHE A 9 12.65 20.50 -15.18
C PHE A 9 11.71 21.49 -15.86
N THR A 10 12.20 22.73 -16.01
CA THR A 10 11.48 23.80 -16.69
C THR A 10 12.07 24.09 -18.06
N VAL A 11 11.20 24.51 -18.99
CA VAL A 11 11.54 24.94 -20.35
C VAL A 11 10.82 26.25 -20.61
N ALA A 12 11.54 27.22 -21.17
CA ALA A 12 10.92 28.47 -21.61
C ALA A 12 9.93 28.17 -22.76
N PRO A 13 8.72 28.76 -22.78
CA PRO A 13 7.72 28.45 -23.80
C PRO A 13 8.25 28.48 -25.24
N GLU A 14 9.11 29.46 -25.55
CA GLU A 14 9.78 29.64 -26.84
C GLU A 14 10.75 28.50 -27.23
N ASN A 15 11.24 27.72 -26.27
CA ASN A 15 12.16 26.60 -26.49
C ASN A 15 11.43 25.24 -26.56
N THR A 16 10.11 25.21 -26.34
CA THR A 16 9.33 23.96 -26.29
C THR A 16 9.43 23.15 -27.59
N GLU A 17 9.29 23.81 -28.73
CA GLU A 17 9.35 23.15 -30.05
C GLU A 17 10.75 22.58 -30.31
N ALA A 18 11.80 23.32 -29.96
CA ALA A 18 13.18 22.88 -30.09
C ALA A 18 13.48 21.67 -29.19
N MET A 19 12.97 21.65 -27.96
CA MET A 19 13.12 20.51 -27.04
C MET A 19 12.48 19.25 -27.63
N LEU A 20 11.22 19.35 -28.08
CA LEU A 20 10.49 18.24 -28.65
C LEU A 20 11.15 17.72 -29.94
N ALA A 21 11.70 18.61 -30.76
CA ALA A 21 12.45 18.25 -31.96
C ALA A 21 13.78 17.55 -31.64
N ALA A 22 14.47 17.96 -30.57
CA ALA A 22 15.75 17.35 -30.15
C ALA A 22 15.59 15.98 -29.48
N ARG A 23 14.43 15.73 -28.86
CA ARG A 23 14.19 14.53 -28.03
C ARG A 23 14.43 13.19 -28.75
N PRO A 24 13.93 12.93 -29.98
CA PRO A 24 14.17 11.67 -30.68
C PRO A 24 15.66 11.40 -30.90
N GLY A 25 16.44 12.43 -31.23
CA GLY A 25 17.89 12.32 -31.42
C GLY A 25 18.62 12.00 -30.12
N MET A 26 18.23 12.62 -29.01
CA MET A 26 18.78 12.29 -27.69
C MET A 26 18.49 10.83 -27.30
N VAL A 27 17.25 10.36 -27.47
CA VAL A 27 16.87 8.97 -27.14
C VAL A 27 17.63 7.96 -28.00
N ALA A 28 17.82 8.24 -29.28
CA ALA A 28 18.65 7.39 -30.15
C ALA A 28 20.11 7.35 -29.67
N ALA A 29 20.69 8.51 -29.34
CA ALA A 29 22.04 8.59 -28.80
C ALA A 29 22.18 7.87 -27.45
N PHE A 30 21.15 7.90 -26.60
CA PHE A 30 21.12 7.14 -25.35
C PHE A 30 21.15 5.63 -25.61
N ARG A 31 20.34 5.12 -26.56
CA ARG A 31 20.34 3.69 -26.93
C ARG A 31 21.70 3.21 -27.44
N GLU A 32 22.48 4.07 -28.09
CA GLU A 32 23.79 3.71 -28.65
C GLU A 32 24.94 3.85 -27.65
N ASP A 33 24.94 4.90 -26.81
CA ASP A 33 26.07 5.24 -25.94
C ASP A 33 25.87 4.85 -24.47
N ARG A 34 24.63 4.66 -24.00
CA ARG A 34 24.34 4.42 -22.58
C ARG A 34 24.08 2.96 -22.31
N ARG A 35 25.05 2.30 -21.65
CA ARG A 35 24.86 0.95 -21.13
C ARG A 35 23.62 0.92 -20.24
N GLY A 36 22.80 -0.11 -20.40
CA GLY A 36 21.65 -0.35 -19.53
C GLY A 36 20.47 0.59 -19.74
N PHE A 37 20.48 1.47 -20.75
CA PHE A 37 19.30 2.26 -21.10
C PHE A 37 18.18 1.37 -21.64
N LEU A 38 17.00 1.44 -21.04
CA LEU A 38 15.83 0.63 -21.42
C LEU A 38 14.81 1.46 -22.21
N ALA A 39 14.37 2.57 -21.64
CA ALA A 39 13.33 3.41 -22.21
C ALA A 39 13.43 4.83 -21.69
N ALA A 40 12.80 5.77 -22.40
CA ALA A 40 12.58 7.10 -21.86
C ALA A 40 11.25 7.70 -22.33
N ARG A 41 10.57 8.44 -21.45
CA ARG A 41 9.27 9.08 -21.70
C ARG A 41 9.29 10.50 -21.17
N LEU A 42 8.83 11.44 -21.99
CA LEU A 42 8.75 12.85 -21.63
C LEU A 42 7.28 13.24 -21.48
N VAL A 43 6.93 13.84 -20.35
CA VAL A 43 5.56 14.23 -19.98
C VAL A 43 5.52 15.72 -19.68
N ARG A 44 4.52 16.42 -20.21
CA ARG A 44 4.26 17.82 -19.89
C ARG A 44 3.39 17.89 -18.64
N LEU A 45 3.85 18.61 -17.60
CA LEU A 45 3.07 18.82 -16.37
C LEU A 45 2.26 20.13 -16.44
N ASP A 46 2.88 21.20 -16.94
CA ASP A 46 2.22 22.50 -17.15
C ASP A 46 2.83 23.25 -18.36
N GLU A 47 2.55 24.55 -18.49
CA GLU A 47 3.06 25.34 -19.62
C GLU A 47 4.60 25.34 -19.72
N ARG A 48 5.30 25.26 -18.60
CA ARG A 48 6.76 25.39 -18.48
C ARG A 48 7.42 24.16 -17.88
N THR A 49 6.70 23.32 -17.13
CA THR A 49 7.26 22.20 -16.37
C THR A 49 7.06 20.87 -17.10
N TRP A 50 8.12 20.07 -17.11
CA TRP A 50 8.20 18.77 -17.76
C TRP A 50 8.79 17.74 -16.80
N LEU A 51 8.36 16.49 -16.95
CA LEU A 51 8.87 15.33 -16.24
C LEU A 51 9.42 14.34 -17.26
N ASP A 52 10.68 13.97 -17.08
CA ASP A 52 11.37 12.97 -17.89
C ASP A 52 11.62 11.71 -17.08
N PHE A 53 11.09 10.61 -17.60
CA PHE A 53 11.23 9.26 -17.07
C PHE A 53 12.29 8.56 -17.89
N VAL A 54 13.37 8.10 -17.27
CA VAL A 54 14.39 7.26 -17.93
C VAL A 54 14.54 5.96 -17.16
N GLU A 55 14.49 4.84 -17.86
CA GLU A 55 14.59 3.51 -17.28
C GLU A 55 15.96 2.90 -17.55
N TRP A 56 16.56 2.33 -16.51
CA TRP A 56 17.88 1.75 -16.49
C TRP A 56 17.85 0.30 -15.99
N THR A 57 18.78 -0.55 -16.43
CA THR A 57 18.89 -1.94 -15.98
C THR A 57 19.31 -2.08 -14.51
N ASP A 58 20.15 -1.16 -14.02
CA ASP A 58 20.79 -1.22 -12.71
C ASP A 58 21.34 0.16 -12.30
N ASP A 59 21.71 0.32 -11.02
CA ASP A 59 22.27 1.57 -10.49
C ASP A 59 23.60 1.95 -11.14
N ALA A 60 24.45 0.97 -11.44
CA ALA A 60 25.74 1.24 -12.06
C ALA A 60 25.55 1.84 -13.46
N ALA A 61 24.54 1.38 -14.21
CA ALA A 61 24.22 1.90 -15.54
C ALA A 61 23.76 3.36 -15.47
N TRP A 62 22.92 3.65 -14.48
CA TRP A 62 22.46 5.01 -14.21
C TRP A 62 23.60 5.94 -13.78
N ASP A 63 24.46 5.51 -12.84
CA ASP A 63 25.61 6.28 -12.38
C ASP A 63 26.62 6.56 -13.51
N GLU A 64 26.90 5.57 -14.35
CA GLU A 64 27.74 5.74 -15.55
C GLU A 64 27.15 6.78 -16.52
N SER A 65 25.83 6.72 -16.76
CA SER A 65 25.15 7.69 -17.64
C SER A 65 25.23 9.12 -17.08
N LYS A 66 24.99 9.29 -15.78
CA LYS A 66 25.13 10.59 -15.09
C LYS A 66 26.55 11.12 -15.21
N ALA A 67 27.55 10.28 -14.97
CA ALA A 67 28.97 10.67 -15.07
C ALA A 67 29.36 11.11 -16.50
N LYS A 68 28.76 10.51 -17.54
CA LYS A 68 28.99 10.93 -18.93
C LYS A 68 28.39 12.29 -19.27
N GLY A 69 27.29 12.69 -18.62
CA GLY A 69 26.62 13.97 -18.89
C GLY A 69 26.26 14.17 -20.37
N ALA A 70 26.16 15.42 -20.84
CA ALA A 70 25.81 15.70 -22.24
C ALA A 70 27.01 15.56 -23.22
N ASN A 71 27.67 14.39 -23.23
CA ASN A 71 28.87 14.11 -24.03
C ASN A 71 28.66 14.09 -25.55
N LEU A 72 27.46 13.77 -26.04
CA LEU A 72 27.16 13.72 -27.48
C LEU A 72 26.35 14.94 -27.93
N PRO A 73 26.55 15.45 -29.17
CA PRO A 73 25.81 16.60 -29.67
C PRO A 73 24.28 16.45 -29.61
N ALA A 74 23.76 15.27 -29.94
CA ALA A 74 22.32 15.00 -29.88
C ALA A 74 21.76 15.02 -28.46
N ILE A 75 22.57 14.60 -27.47
CA ILE A 75 22.22 14.67 -26.05
C ILE A 75 22.27 16.14 -25.60
N GLY A 76 23.35 16.84 -25.90
CA GLY A 76 23.52 18.26 -25.57
C GLY A 76 22.45 19.16 -26.18
N ALA A 77 21.98 18.87 -27.39
CA ALA A 77 20.90 19.62 -28.03
C ALA A 77 19.61 19.58 -27.21
N PHE A 78 19.28 18.45 -26.58
CA PHE A 78 18.11 18.35 -25.69
C PHE A 78 18.35 19.10 -24.38
N PHE A 79 19.46 18.84 -23.69
CA PHE A 79 19.76 19.48 -22.40
C PHE A 79 19.91 21.01 -22.50
N ALA A 80 20.38 21.54 -23.63
CA ALA A 80 20.49 22.98 -23.87
C ALA A 80 19.14 23.71 -23.90
N THR A 81 18.02 23.00 -24.08
CA THR A 81 16.67 23.59 -24.05
C THR A 81 16.10 23.75 -22.64
N ILE A 82 16.73 23.09 -21.65
CA ILE A 82 16.29 23.10 -20.26
C ILE A 82 16.66 24.46 -19.61
N GLY A 83 15.64 25.16 -19.10
CA GLY A 83 15.80 26.45 -18.43
C GLY A 83 16.20 26.31 -16.95
N GLY A 84 15.83 25.21 -16.30
CA GLY A 84 16.24 24.94 -14.92
C GLY A 84 15.75 23.59 -14.41
N LEU A 85 16.56 22.93 -13.59
CA LEU A 85 16.21 21.70 -12.91
C LEU A 85 15.32 22.01 -11.70
N VAL A 86 14.19 21.31 -11.58
CA VAL A 86 13.28 21.41 -10.42
C VAL A 86 13.60 20.29 -9.42
N GLY A 87 13.81 19.08 -9.90
CA GLY A 87 14.15 17.92 -9.06
C GLY A 87 14.65 16.75 -9.89
N ALA A 88 15.46 15.91 -9.27
CA ALA A 88 15.92 14.64 -9.83
C ALA A 88 15.79 13.57 -8.75
N GLU A 89 14.96 12.56 -9.01
CA GLU A 89 14.62 11.51 -8.07
C GLU A 89 14.99 10.15 -8.66
N ARG A 90 15.36 9.23 -7.77
CA ARG A 90 15.63 7.83 -8.09
C ARG A 90 14.44 6.99 -7.62
N GLY A 91 13.79 6.33 -8.56
CA GLY A 91 12.87 5.23 -8.33
C GLY A 91 13.50 3.88 -8.65
N VAL A 92 12.84 2.81 -8.21
CA VAL A 92 13.15 1.45 -8.61
C VAL A 92 11.89 0.89 -9.22
N ARG A 93 11.98 0.33 -10.42
CA ARG A 93 10.92 -0.49 -10.99
C ARG A 93 11.16 -1.91 -10.49
N TYR A 94 10.19 -2.39 -9.72
CA TYR A 94 10.07 -3.81 -9.49
C TYR A 94 9.52 -4.37 -10.80
N ASP A 95 10.41 -4.85 -11.65
CA ASP A 95 10.00 -5.71 -12.75
C ASP A 95 9.27 -6.92 -12.14
N ASP A 96 8.23 -7.37 -12.86
CA ASP A 96 7.52 -8.62 -12.61
C ASP A 96 8.50 -9.71 -12.16
N ALA A 97 8.10 -10.53 -11.18
CA ALA A 97 8.91 -11.62 -10.63
C ALA A 97 9.83 -12.22 -11.71
N GLU A 98 11.15 -12.23 -11.46
CA GLU A 98 12.19 -12.65 -12.43
C GLU A 98 11.97 -14.07 -13.01
N ASP A 99 11.00 -14.83 -12.49
CA ASP A 99 10.61 -16.15 -12.95
C ASP A 99 9.51 -16.18 -14.04
N GLY A 100 8.85 -15.04 -14.35
CA GLY A 100 7.79 -14.96 -15.35
C GLY A 100 6.50 -15.73 -15.00
N THR A 101 6.32 -16.15 -13.74
CA THR A 101 5.18 -17.00 -13.31
C THR A 101 3.94 -16.19 -12.87
N ARG A 102 4.08 -14.88 -12.64
CA ARG A 102 3.01 -14.01 -12.13
C ARG A 102 2.90 -12.76 -12.97
N ARG A 103 1.66 -12.28 -13.17
CA ARG A 103 1.39 -10.99 -13.82
C ARG A 103 1.10 -9.96 -12.74
N VAL A 104 1.95 -8.94 -12.61
CA VAL A 104 1.75 -7.84 -11.67
C VAL A 104 1.45 -6.57 -12.44
N ARG A 105 0.47 -5.79 -11.97
CA ARG A 105 0.21 -4.44 -12.51
C ARG A 105 -0.04 -3.48 -11.37
N THR A 106 0.73 -2.40 -11.32
CA THR A 106 0.38 -1.24 -10.52
C THR A 106 -0.76 -0.48 -11.20
N VAL A 107 -1.89 -0.34 -10.52
CA VAL A 107 -3.07 0.37 -11.00
C VAL A 107 -3.37 1.52 -10.06
N ALA A 108 -3.49 2.72 -10.61
CA ALA A 108 -3.95 3.88 -9.86
C ALA A 108 -5.48 3.82 -9.73
N TYR A 109 -5.98 3.98 -8.50
CA TYR A 109 -7.41 4.13 -8.21
C TYR A 109 -7.79 5.59 -7.89
N GLY A 110 -6.80 6.49 -7.84
CA GLY A 110 -6.98 7.93 -7.64
C GLY A 110 -5.79 8.74 -8.14
N PRO A 111 -5.87 10.09 -8.08
CA PRO A 111 -4.83 10.98 -8.62
C PRO A 111 -3.55 11.11 -7.78
N GLU A 112 -3.59 10.77 -6.49
CA GLU A 112 -2.46 10.96 -5.57
C GLU A 112 -1.43 9.83 -5.67
N PRO A 113 -0.13 10.08 -5.37
CA PRO A 113 0.92 9.05 -5.52
C PRO A 113 0.68 7.76 -4.73
N SER A 114 0.09 7.86 -3.54
CA SER A 114 -0.27 6.70 -2.70
C SER A 114 -1.62 6.08 -3.05
N GLN A 115 -2.35 6.60 -4.04
CA GLN A 115 -3.63 6.04 -4.49
C GLN A 115 -3.44 4.98 -5.58
N VAL A 116 -2.62 3.99 -5.25
CA VAL A 116 -2.26 2.87 -6.13
C VAL A 116 -2.46 1.52 -5.44
N GLY A 117 -2.72 0.49 -6.21
CA GLY A 117 -2.61 -0.89 -5.74
C GLY A 117 -1.88 -1.74 -6.75
N GLU A 118 -1.27 -2.82 -6.30
CA GLU A 118 -0.68 -3.82 -7.17
C GLU A 118 -1.64 -5.00 -7.30
N LEU A 119 -2.06 -5.26 -8.54
CA LEU A 119 -2.88 -6.40 -8.88
C LEU A 119 -1.97 -7.54 -9.33
N TYR A 120 -1.94 -8.61 -8.53
CA TYR A 120 -1.28 -9.86 -8.84
C TYR A 120 -2.32 -10.86 -9.30
N LEU A 121 -2.09 -11.47 -10.46
CA LEU A 121 -2.91 -12.56 -10.97
C LEU A 121 -2.14 -13.89 -10.92
N PRO A 122 -2.78 -14.97 -10.43
CA PRO A 122 -2.21 -16.31 -10.51
C PRO A 122 -2.24 -16.83 -11.95
N GLU A 123 -1.65 -18.01 -12.17
CA GLU A 123 -1.71 -18.68 -13.47
C GLU A 123 -3.14 -19.07 -13.85
N GLY A 124 -3.49 -18.85 -15.13
CA GLY A 124 -4.81 -19.16 -15.71
C GLY A 124 -5.60 -17.93 -16.14
N ASP A 125 -6.86 -18.18 -16.53
CA ASP A 125 -7.75 -17.18 -17.13
C ASP A 125 -8.80 -16.61 -16.14
N GLY A 126 -8.93 -17.17 -14.94
CA GLY A 126 -9.93 -16.77 -13.95
C GLY A 126 -11.36 -17.26 -14.26
N PRO A 127 -12.40 -16.66 -13.66
CA PRO A 127 -12.33 -15.57 -12.69
C PRO A 127 -11.79 -16.09 -11.34
N PHE A 128 -10.83 -15.37 -10.76
CA PHE A 128 -10.16 -15.74 -9.52
C PHE A 128 -10.82 -15.06 -8.33
N PRO A 129 -11.06 -15.79 -7.21
CA PRO A 129 -11.41 -15.13 -5.97
C PRO A 129 -10.30 -14.17 -5.54
N VAL A 130 -10.69 -13.06 -4.93
CA VAL A 130 -9.80 -11.93 -4.63
C VAL A 130 -9.49 -11.88 -3.14
N VAL A 131 -8.23 -11.66 -2.81
CA VAL A 131 -7.82 -11.22 -1.47
C VAL A 131 -7.28 -9.79 -1.59
N ALA A 132 -8.00 -8.82 -1.02
CA ALA A 132 -7.50 -7.45 -0.92
C ALA A 132 -6.71 -7.30 0.38
N VAL A 133 -5.44 -6.93 0.26
CA VAL A 133 -4.50 -6.89 1.39
C VAL A 133 -4.12 -5.47 1.73
N LEU A 134 -4.15 -5.15 3.03
CA LEU A 134 -3.75 -3.85 3.59
C LEU A 134 -2.59 -4.01 4.56
N HIS A 135 -1.55 -3.22 4.33
CA HIS A 135 -0.30 -3.29 5.09
C HIS A 135 -0.33 -2.51 6.41
N GLY A 136 0.63 -2.79 7.30
CA GLY A 136 0.79 -2.12 8.60
C GLY A 136 1.62 -0.83 8.56
N GLY A 137 2.17 -0.44 9.71
CA GLY A 137 3.10 0.70 9.81
C GLY A 137 2.52 1.95 10.48
N TYR A 138 1.67 1.79 11.50
CA TYR A 138 1.06 2.89 12.27
C TYR A 138 0.36 3.97 11.41
N TRP A 139 -0.16 3.59 10.24
CA TRP A 139 -0.73 4.52 9.25
C TRP A 139 0.24 5.62 8.82
N THR A 140 1.55 5.46 9.01
CA THR A 140 2.56 6.46 8.69
C THR A 140 3.18 6.21 7.34
N ALA A 141 3.68 7.28 6.71
CA ALA A 141 4.31 7.22 5.40
C ALA A 141 5.72 6.59 5.44
N MET A 142 6.18 6.14 6.62
CA MET A 142 7.47 5.46 6.81
C MET A 142 7.48 4.05 6.22
N TRP A 143 6.31 3.40 6.20
CA TRP A 143 6.15 2.09 5.57
C TRP A 143 5.10 2.16 4.45
N ASP A 144 5.12 1.15 3.60
CA ASP A 144 4.25 1.03 2.44
C ASP A 144 3.87 -0.44 2.20
N ARG A 145 3.08 -0.69 1.15
CA ARG A 145 2.56 -2.02 0.79
C ARG A 145 3.62 -3.10 0.55
N ARG A 146 4.90 -2.75 0.38
CA ARG A 146 5.98 -3.72 0.12
C ARG A 146 6.30 -4.58 1.33
N GLN A 147 5.96 -4.13 2.54
CA GLN A 147 6.23 -4.86 3.78
C GLN A 147 5.49 -6.21 3.90
N ILE A 148 4.44 -6.42 3.08
CA ILE A 148 3.61 -7.64 3.07
C ILE A 148 3.76 -8.44 1.77
N THR A 149 4.82 -8.22 0.98
CA THR A 149 5.01 -8.89 -0.32
C THR A 149 5.06 -10.41 -0.19
N ASP A 150 5.64 -10.95 0.89
CA ASP A 150 5.68 -12.41 1.10
C ASP A 150 4.27 -13.00 1.28
N VAL A 151 3.37 -12.29 1.95
CA VAL A 151 1.95 -12.67 2.07
C VAL A 151 1.28 -12.66 0.71
N VAL A 152 1.53 -11.63 -0.09
CA VAL A 152 1.01 -11.52 -1.46
C VAL A 152 1.48 -12.72 -2.29
N ASP A 153 2.76 -13.03 -2.27
CA ASP A 153 3.35 -14.13 -3.04
C ASP A 153 2.76 -15.49 -2.67
N ASP A 154 2.62 -15.79 -1.37
CA ASP A 154 2.00 -17.04 -0.92
C ASP A 154 0.52 -17.14 -1.34
N LEU A 155 -0.25 -16.06 -1.23
CA LEU A 155 -1.66 -16.04 -1.63
C LEU A 155 -1.82 -16.23 -3.15
N VAL A 156 -0.98 -15.58 -3.97
CA VAL A 156 -0.98 -15.78 -5.42
C VAL A 156 -0.60 -17.23 -5.76
N GLY A 157 0.41 -17.80 -5.09
CA GLY A 157 0.80 -19.20 -5.25
C GLY A 157 -0.31 -20.20 -4.90
N ARG A 158 -1.33 -19.78 -4.15
CA ARG A 158 -2.52 -20.58 -3.80
C ARG A 158 -3.68 -20.40 -4.78
N GLY A 159 -3.52 -19.60 -5.83
CA GLY A 159 -4.54 -19.39 -6.87
C GLY A 159 -5.50 -18.25 -6.59
N TYR A 160 -5.16 -17.32 -5.69
CA TYR A 160 -5.93 -16.10 -5.45
C TYR A 160 -5.41 -14.95 -6.31
N ALA A 161 -6.31 -14.13 -6.85
CA ALA A 161 -5.92 -12.79 -7.28
C ALA A 161 -5.71 -11.93 -6.03
N VAL A 162 -4.59 -11.19 -5.98
CA VAL A 162 -4.27 -10.36 -4.82
C VAL A 162 -4.24 -8.90 -5.22
N TRP A 163 -4.99 -8.09 -4.48
CA TRP A 163 -5.00 -6.64 -4.60
C TRP A 163 -4.25 -6.05 -3.41
N ASN A 164 -2.96 -5.77 -3.61
CA ASN A 164 -2.06 -5.22 -2.58
C ASN A 164 -2.17 -3.69 -2.57
N VAL A 165 -2.89 -3.14 -1.59
CA VAL A 165 -3.33 -1.74 -1.59
C VAL A 165 -2.30 -0.84 -0.92
N GLU A 166 -1.94 0.26 -1.60
CA GLU A 166 -1.37 1.46 -0.97
C GLU A 166 -2.49 2.47 -0.68
N TYR A 167 -2.32 3.34 0.31
CA TYR A 167 -3.28 4.40 0.67
C TYR A 167 -2.56 5.59 1.28
N ARG A 168 -3.04 6.83 1.19
CA ARG A 168 -2.34 7.96 1.84
C ARG A 168 -2.19 7.77 3.34
N ARG A 169 -1.01 8.15 3.86
CA ARG A 169 -0.58 7.89 5.23
C ARG A 169 -0.19 9.20 5.94
N ILE A 170 -0.15 9.18 7.26
CA ILE A 170 0.31 10.29 8.11
C ILE A 170 1.76 10.62 7.72
N GLY A 171 2.01 11.90 7.43
CA GLY A 171 3.25 12.36 6.79
C GLY A 171 3.07 12.70 5.30
N GLU A 172 1.93 12.36 4.69
CA GLU A 172 1.56 12.77 3.34
C GLU A 172 0.41 13.79 3.36
N PRO A 173 0.34 14.71 2.38
CA PRO A 173 -0.80 15.62 2.24
C PRO A 173 -2.13 14.85 2.14
N GLY A 174 -3.05 15.13 3.08
CA GLY A 174 -4.35 14.48 3.14
C GLY A 174 -4.35 13.08 3.78
N GLY A 175 -3.23 12.59 4.29
CA GLY A 175 -3.20 11.38 5.12
C GLY A 175 -3.88 11.58 6.48
N GLY A 176 -4.44 10.51 7.04
CA GLY A 176 -5.30 10.55 8.22
C GLY A 176 -6.76 10.82 7.86
N TRP A 177 -7.51 11.49 8.74
CA TRP A 177 -8.94 11.70 8.54
C TRP A 177 -9.22 12.86 7.57
N PRO A 178 -10.12 12.70 6.58
CA PRO A 178 -10.75 11.45 6.14
C PRO A 178 -9.97 10.74 5.02
N GLY A 179 -8.85 11.28 4.54
CA GLY A 179 -8.20 10.84 3.30
C GLY A 179 -7.71 9.39 3.29
N THR A 180 -7.11 8.89 4.38
CA THR A 180 -6.72 7.46 4.48
C THR A 180 -7.92 6.53 4.32
N PHE A 181 -9.06 6.88 4.93
CA PHE A 181 -10.30 6.09 4.86
C PHE A 181 -10.94 6.16 3.48
N LEU A 182 -10.95 7.34 2.86
CA LEU A 182 -11.43 7.52 1.49
C LEU A 182 -10.59 6.74 0.48
N ASP A 183 -9.27 6.70 0.69
CA ASP A 183 -8.35 5.94 -0.16
C ASP A 183 -8.60 4.44 -0.06
N VAL A 184 -8.71 3.89 1.15
CA VAL A 184 -9.04 2.47 1.36
C VAL A 184 -10.40 2.11 0.76
N ALA A 185 -11.41 2.96 0.96
CA ALA A 185 -12.73 2.78 0.37
C ALA A 185 -12.67 2.76 -1.17
N ALA A 186 -11.97 3.74 -1.77
CA ALA A 186 -11.81 3.83 -3.21
C ALA A 186 -11.01 2.66 -3.78
N ALA A 187 -9.95 2.21 -3.10
CA ALA A 187 -9.12 1.09 -3.51
C ALA A 187 -9.92 -0.22 -3.55
N ILE A 188 -10.75 -0.48 -2.53
CA ILE A 188 -11.59 -1.68 -2.48
C ILE A 188 -12.70 -1.60 -3.51
N ASP A 189 -13.35 -0.45 -3.65
CA ASP A 189 -14.40 -0.24 -4.66
C ASP A 189 -13.86 -0.28 -6.09
N ALA A 190 -12.57 -0.01 -6.30
CA ALA A 190 -11.93 -0.09 -7.60
C ALA A 190 -11.89 -1.52 -8.15
N LEU A 191 -12.01 -2.56 -7.31
CA LEU A 191 -12.13 -3.96 -7.76
C LEU A 191 -13.32 -4.15 -8.71
N ASP A 192 -14.39 -3.35 -8.56
CA ASP A 192 -15.53 -3.32 -9.49
C ASP A 192 -15.08 -2.89 -10.89
N GLY A 193 -14.93 -3.85 -11.79
CA GLY A 193 -14.48 -3.63 -13.16
C GLY A 193 -12.97 -3.45 -13.32
N LEU A 194 -12.15 -3.70 -12.29
CA LEU A 194 -10.69 -3.55 -12.36
C LEU A 194 -10.06 -4.43 -13.44
N ASP A 195 -10.44 -5.71 -13.45
CA ASP A 195 -9.97 -6.69 -14.42
C ASP A 195 -11.01 -7.82 -14.58
N PRO A 196 -11.28 -8.29 -15.81
CA PRO A 196 -12.26 -9.35 -16.06
C PRO A 196 -11.87 -10.71 -15.46
N ALA A 197 -10.60 -10.92 -15.09
CA ALA A 197 -10.15 -12.13 -14.43
C ALA A 197 -10.46 -12.15 -12.92
N LEU A 198 -11.09 -11.12 -12.35
CA LEU A 198 -11.47 -11.08 -10.94
C LEU A 198 -12.90 -11.56 -10.73
N ASP A 199 -13.08 -12.42 -9.73
CA ASP A 199 -14.38 -12.73 -9.17
C ASP A 199 -14.69 -11.79 -8.00
N THR A 200 -15.26 -10.64 -8.30
CA THR A 200 -15.61 -9.61 -7.32
C THR A 200 -16.78 -10.00 -6.41
N THR A 201 -17.43 -11.14 -6.65
CA THR A 201 -18.43 -11.71 -5.72
C THR A 201 -17.77 -12.50 -4.58
N ARG A 202 -16.47 -12.82 -4.72
CA ARG A 202 -15.70 -13.59 -3.75
C ARG A 202 -14.44 -12.83 -3.33
N VAL A 203 -14.65 -11.74 -2.60
CA VAL A 203 -13.58 -10.87 -2.06
C VAL A 203 -13.40 -11.12 -0.56
N VAL A 204 -12.19 -11.47 -0.12
CA VAL A 204 -11.80 -11.46 1.29
C VAL A 204 -10.91 -10.24 1.55
N LEU A 205 -11.16 -9.54 2.65
CA LEU A 205 -10.24 -8.51 3.13
C LEU A 205 -9.25 -9.13 4.11
N LEU A 206 -7.97 -8.82 3.96
CA LEU A 206 -6.91 -9.21 4.89
C LEU A 206 -6.09 -7.98 5.26
N GLY A 207 -5.75 -7.81 6.52
CA GLY A 207 -4.84 -6.73 6.89
C GLY A 207 -4.07 -7.00 8.17
N HIS A 208 -2.89 -6.40 8.27
CA HIS A 208 -2.02 -6.47 9.44
C HIS A 208 -1.88 -5.14 10.15
N SER A 209 -1.95 -5.13 11.48
CA SER A 209 -1.68 -3.94 12.30
C SER A 209 -2.58 -2.75 11.92
N ALA A 210 -1.99 -1.61 11.53
CA ALA A 210 -2.71 -0.48 10.94
C ALA A 210 -3.62 -0.88 9.74
N GLY A 211 -3.15 -1.80 8.90
CA GLY A 211 -3.91 -2.41 7.81
C GLY A 211 -4.97 -3.40 8.30
N GLY A 212 -4.74 -4.08 9.42
CA GLY A 212 -5.74 -4.92 10.09
C GLY A 212 -6.91 -4.10 10.61
N HIS A 213 -6.61 -2.92 11.17
CA HIS A 213 -7.60 -1.89 11.47
C HIS A 213 -8.36 -1.45 10.20
N LEU A 214 -7.66 -1.08 9.13
CA LEU A 214 -8.30 -0.56 7.91
C LEU A 214 -9.13 -1.62 7.15
N ALA A 215 -8.65 -2.87 7.07
CA ALA A 215 -9.40 -3.99 6.52
C ALA A 215 -10.67 -4.27 7.33
N THR A 216 -10.55 -4.22 8.66
CA THR A 216 -11.69 -4.37 9.56
C THR A 216 -12.69 -3.25 9.33
N TRP A 217 -12.26 -1.99 9.42
CA TRP A 217 -13.09 -0.81 9.15
C TRP A 217 -13.78 -0.91 7.78
N ALA A 218 -13.06 -1.34 6.74
CA ALA A 218 -13.59 -1.49 5.41
C ALA A 218 -14.73 -2.53 5.32
N ALA A 219 -14.63 -3.63 6.07
CA ALA A 219 -15.71 -4.62 6.16
C ALA A 219 -16.99 -4.05 6.82
N HIS A 220 -16.87 -3.00 7.63
CA HIS A 220 -17.99 -2.31 8.28
C HIS A 220 -18.62 -1.19 7.45
N ARG A 221 -18.09 -0.86 6.26
CA ARG A 221 -18.56 0.28 5.45
C ARG A 221 -20.05 0.26 5.13
N GLY A 222 -20.64 -0.93 4.99
CA GLY A 222 -22.09 -1.09 4.77
C GLY A 222 -22.96 -0.72 5.97
N ALA A 223 -22.40 -0.71 7.18
CA ALA A 223 -23.06 -0.37 8.44
C ALA A 223 -22.74 1.04 8.94
N LEU A 224 -21.84 1.77 8.26
CA LEU A 224 -21.53 3.16 8.59
C LEU A 224 -22.74 4.09 8.34
N PRO A 225 -22.86 5.20 9.09
CA PRO A 225 -23.83 6.25 8.77
C PRO A 225 -23.67 6.73 7.31
N PRO A 226 -24.75 7.06 6.59
CA PRO A 226 -24.69 7.47 5.18
C PRO A 226 -23.74 8.66 4.90
N GLU A 227 -23.57 9.54 5.88
CA GLU A 227 -22.68 10.71 5.81
C GLU A 227 -21.21 10.40 6.13
N ALA A 228 -20.91 9.21 6.65
CA ALA A 228 -19.55 8.85 7.01
C ALA A 228 -18.68 8.66 5.74
N PRO A 229 -17.45 9.18 5.72
CA PRO A 229 -16.50 8.91 4.65
C PRO A 229 -16.36 7.42 4.35
N GLY A 230 -16.48 7.05 3.08
CA GLY A 230 -16.38 5.66 2.64
C GLY A 230 -17.66 4.82 2.82
N ALA A 231 -18.78 5.37 3.32
CA ALA A 231 -20.07 4.67 3.30
C ALA A 231 -20.48 4.28 1.86
N HIS A 232 -21.46 3.38 1.73
CA HIS A 232 -22.00 2.89 0.46
C HIS A 232 -20.98 2.12 -0.41
N PRO A 233 -20.43 0.99 0.10
CA PRO A 233 -19.44 0.21 -0.64
C PRO A 233 -20.02 -0.35 -1.94
N LYS A 234 -19.20 -0.36 -3.01
CA LYS A 234 -19.51 -1.07 -4.25
C LYS A 234 -19.20 -2.56 -4.13
N ILE A 235 -18.16 -2.87 -3.34
CA ILE A 235 -17.70 -4.23 -3.09
C ILE A 235 -18.03 -4.60 -1.65
N THR A 236 -18.82 -5.65 -1.48
CA THR A 236 -19.08 -6.26 -0.17
C THR A 236 -18.22 -7.51 -0.05
N PRO A 237 -17.30 -7.59 0.93
CA PRO A 237 -16.49 -8.79 1.10
C PRO A 237 -17.34 -9.96 1.58
N VAL A 238 -16.84 -11.18 1.39
CA VAL A 238 -17.44 -12.42 1.91
C VAL A 238 -16.78 -12.90 3.20
N GLY A 239 -15.71 -12.23 3.62
CA GLY A 239 -14.99 -12.52 4.86
C GLY A 239 -13.91 -11.50 5.17
N LEU A 240 -13.52 -11.45 6.44
CA LEU A 240 -12.47 -10.60 6.98
C LEU A 240 -11.43 -11.45 7.72
N VAL A 241 -10.16 -11.25 7.39
CA VAL A 241 -9.01 -11.71 8.16
C VAL A 241 -8.33 -10.49 8.79
N GLU A 242 -8.44 -10.39 10.10
CA GLU A 242 -7.85 -9.35 10.93
C GLU A 242 -6.60 -9.92 11.61
N LEU A 243 -5.43 -9.32 11.36
CA LEU A 243 -4.15 -9.73 11.94
C LEU A 243 -3.59 -8.60 12.82
N ALA A 244 -3.52 -8.81 14.13
CA ALA A 244 -2.90 -7.89 15.10
C ALA A 244 -3.31 -6.40 14.99
N GLY A 245 -4.57 -6.12 14.70
CA GLY A 245 -5.13 -4.81 14.35
C GLY A 245 -5.42 -3.90 15.54
N ALA A 246 -5.26 -2.59 15.32
CA ALA A 246 -5.62 -1.57 16.30
C ALA A 246 -7.14 -1.28 16.31
N LEU A 247 -7.92 -2.12 17.01
CA LEU A 247 -9.39 -2.14 16.87
C LEU A 247 -10.18 -1.26 17.87
N ASP A 248 -9.54 -0.74 18.93
CA ASP A 248 -10.14 0.16 19.92
C ASP A 248 -9.45 1.54 19.85
N LEU A 249 -9.77 2.35 18.83
CA LEU A 249 -9.10 3.64 18.65
C LEU A 249 -9.37 4.61 19.80
N ARG A 250 -10.50 4.50 20.50
CA ARG A 250 -10.79 5.35 21.67
C ARG A 250 -9.89 4.99 22.85
N ALA A 251 -9.72 3.70 23.15
CA ALA A 251 -8.75 3.28 24.16
C ALA A 251 -7.31 3.61 23.73
N ALA A 252 -7.00 3.46 22.44
CA ALA A 252 -5.71 3.81 21.86
C ALA A 252 -5.38 5.30 22.03
N ASP A 253 -6.33 6.20 21.72
CA ASP A 253 -6.17 7.65 21.89
C ASP A 253 -5.93 8.01 23.37
N ALA A 254 -6.76 7.46 24.27
CA ALA A 254 -6.62 7.69 25.71
C ALA A 254 -5.27 7.21 26.28
N ALA A 255 -4.66 6.18 25.68
CA ALA A 255 -3.37 5.62 26.08
C ALA A 255 -2.16 6.30 25.40
N GLY A 256 -2.38 7.22 24.45
CA GLY A 256 -1.30 7.79 23.65
C GLY A 256 -0.65 6.76 22.72
N PHE A 257 -1.46 5.88 22.12
CA PHE A 257 -0.98 4.86 21.18
C PHE A 257 -0.13 5.47 20.06
N GLY A 258 0.97 4.81 19.72
CA GLY A 258 1.93 5.31 18.73
C GLY A 258 2.85 6.44 19.23
N LYS A 259 2.76 6.87 20.51
CA LYS A 259 3.68 7.87 21.08
C LYS A 259 5.16 7.47 20.97
N VAL A 260 5.46 6.18 20.91
CA VAL A 260 6.82 5.66 20.64
C VAL A 260 7.42 6.24 19.36
N LEU A 261 6.60 6.56 18.34
CA LEU A 261 7.05 7.13 17.08
C LEU A 261 7.61 8.56 17.23
N ALA A 262 7.30 9.25 18.34
CA ALA A 262 7.85 10.56 18.64
C ALA A 262 9.32 10.50 19.10
N ASP A 263 9.83 9.31 19.41
CA ASP A 263 11.21 9.06 19.78
C ASP A 263 11.93 8.29 18.64
N PRO A 264 12.79 8.96 17.85
CA PRO A 264 13.50 8.31 16.75
C PRO A 264 14.55 7.28 17.23
N ASP A 265 14.90 7.30 18.52
CA ASP A 265 15.84 6.35 19.11
C ASP A 265 15.12 5.17 19.80
N ALA A 266 13.79 5.13 19.75
CA ALA A 266 13.03 4.03 20.33
C ALA A 266 13.32 2.71 19.60
N GLU A 267 13.52 1.65 20.37
CA GLU A 267 13.68 0.31 19.82
C GLU A 267 12.37 -0.13 19.14
N PRO A 268 12.42 -0.56 17.86
CA PRO A 268 11.22 -1.06 17.20
C PRO A 268 10.79 -2.40 17.82
N PRO A 269 9.50 -2.77 17.72
CA PRO A 269 9.05 -4.08 18.15
C PRO A 269 9.87 -5.19 17.50
N LYS A 270 10.03 -6.31 18.20
CA LYS A 270 10.77 -7.46 17.68
C LYS A 270 10.25 -7.87 16.29
N ASP A 271 11.17 -8.13 15.37
CA ASP A 271 10.92 -8.56 13.99
C ASP A 271 10.23 -7.50 13.09
N ALA A 272 10.18 -6.23 13.54
CA ALA A 272 9.65 -5.14 12.71
C ALA A 272 10.49 -4.88 11.46
N PRO A 273 9.85 -4.64 10.31
CA PRO A 273 10.56 -4.27 9.09
C PRO A 273 11.13 -2.86 9.21
N GLU A 274 12.31 -2.66 8.63
CA GLU A 274 12.89 -1.34 8.45
C GLU A 274 11.93 -0.42 7.68
N PRO A 275 11.86 0.87 8.03
CA PRO A 275 11.04 1.82 7.29
C PRO A 275 11.52 1.94 5.85
N ALA A 276 10.58 1.91 4.92
CA ALA A 276 10.81 2.15 3.50
C ALA A 276 11.22 3.61 3.22
N ARG A 277 10.81 4.53 4.10
CA ARG A 277 11.07 5.97 4.02
C ARG A 277 11.56 6.51 5.36
N PRO A 278 12.77 6.17 5.83
CA PRO A 278 13.29 6.66 7.12
C PRO A 278 13.39 8.19 7.15
N GLU A 279 13.55 8.84 6.00
CA GLU A 279 13.69 10.29 5.88
C GLU A 279 12.44 11.07 6.31
N VAL A 280 11.26 10.45 6.33
CA VAL A 280 10.02 11.11 6.78
C VAL A 280 9.80 11.02 8.28
N TRP A 281 10.57 10.18 9.00
CA TRP A 281 10.38 9.95 10.42
C TRP A 281 10.41 11.26 11.23
N PRO A 282 11.38 12.19 11.08
CA PRO A 282 11.40 13.40 11.89
C PRO A 282 10.10 14.23 11.80
N ALA A 283 9.49 14.29 10.61
CA ALA A 283 8.23 14.99 10.42
C ALA A 283 7.05 14.23 11.06
N VAL A 284 7.06 12.89 10.98
CA VAL A 284 6.07 12.04 11.66
C VAL A 284 6.21 12.17 13.18
N ALA A 285 7.43 12.11 13.72
CA ALA A 285 7.70 12.22 15.15
C ALA A 285 7.20 13.55 15.73
N ASP A 286 7.49 14.66 15.06
CA ASP A 286 7.01 15.99 15.46
C ASP A 286 5.47 16.07 15.44
N ALA A 287 4.83 15.49 14.43
CA ALA A 287 3.38 15.48 14.31
C ALA A 287 2.69 14.59 15.36
N VAL A 288 3.24 13.41 15.64
CA VAL A 288 2.64 12.41 16.54
C VAL A 288 2.48 12.98 17.95
N GLY A 289 3.49 13.65 18.48
CA GLY A 289 3.46 14.26 19.81
C GLY A 289 2.97 13.30 20.90
N GLY A 290 1.69 13.44 21.29
CA GLY A 290 1.06 12.63 22.35
C GLY A 290 0.51 11.27 21.91
N GLY A 291 0.37 11.01 20.60
CA GLY A 291 -0.16 9.77 20.04
C GLY A 291 -0.59 9.92 18.57
N ILE A 292 -0.64 8.81 17.84
CA ILE A 292 -0.95 8.80 16.39
C ILE A 292 -2.45 8.94 16.09
N VAL A 293 -3.32 8.53 17.02
CA VAL A 293 -4.77 8.44 16.80
C VAL A 293 -5.44 9.77 16.50
N PRO A 294 -5.08 10.91 17.16
CA PRO A 294 -5.61 12.21 16.78
C PRO A 294 -5.36 12.59 15.32
N LEU A 295 -4.20 12.20 14.76
CA LEU A 295 -3.87 12.44 13.35
C LEU A 295 -4.66 11.52 12.43
N LEU A 296 -4.83 10.25 12.81
CA LEU A 296 -5.58 9.27 12.03
C LEU A 296 -7.08 9.60 11.98
N ALA A 297 -7.71 9.83 13.14
CA ALA A 297 -9.16 9.82 13.27
C ALA A 297 -9.76 11.22 13.47
N ALA A 298 -8.96 12.23 13.83
CA ALA A 298 -9.44 13.59 14.10
C ALA A 298 -10.67 13.65 15.04
N GLY A 299 -10.73 12.76 16.05
CA GLY A 299 -11.82 12.65 17.01
C GLY A 299 -13.03 11.82 16.56
N HIS A 300 -13.06 11.32 15.30
CA HIS A 300 -14.17 10.53 14.74
C HIS A 300 -14.16 9.05 15.14
N HIS A 301 -13.83 8.74 16.40
CA HIS A 301 -13.74 7.36 16.92
C HIS A 301 -14.97 6.50 16.61
N ALA A 302 -16.18 7.07 16.70
CA ALA A 302 -17.43 6.36 16.41
C ALA A 302 -17.57 5.90 14.95
N TRP A 303 -16.75 6.43 14.03
CA TRP A 303 -16.75 6.07 12.61
C TRP A 303 -15.47 5.34 12.18
N THR A 304 -14.43 5.38 13.02
CA THR A 304 -13.12 4.81 12.69
C THR A 304 -12.77 3.59 13.55
N SER A 305 -13.26 3.49 14.79
CA SER A 305 -12.93 2.41 15.73
C SER A 305 -13.80 1.18 15.51
N PRO A 306 -13.28 0.04 14.99
CA PRO A 306 -14.11 -1.15 14.72
C PRO A 306 -14.90 -1.69 15.92
N LEU A 307 -14.38 -1.55 17.14
CA LEU A 307 -15.10 -1.94 18.35
C LEU A 307 -16.33 -1.06 18.66
N GLU A 308 -16.44 0.12 18.06
CA GLU A 308 -17.60 1.02 18.17
C GLU A 308 -18.60 0.85 17.01
N LEU A 309 -18.23 0.14 15.93
CA LEU A 309 -19.10 -0.07 14.77
C LEU A 309 -20.05 -1.25 14.98
N ALA A 310 -21.24 -1.21 14.38
CA ALA A 310 -22.14 -2.37 14.36
C ALA A 310 -21.50 -3.52 13.57
N GLY A 311 -21.73 -4.79 13.93
CA GLY A 311 -21.06 -5.95 13.33
C GLY A 311 -20.99 -5.96 11.78
N PRO A 312 -19.92 -6.54 11.20
CA PRO A 312 -19.58 -6.35 9.78
C PRO A 312 -20.47 -7.14 8.81
N GLY A 313 -21.40 -7.96 9.30
CA GLY A 313 -22.28 -8.79 8.46
C GLY A 313 -21.58 -9.94 7.71
N VAL A 314 -20.27 -10.13 7.92
CA VAL A 314 -19.44 -11.16 7.28
C VAL A 314 -18.70 -12.00 8.32
N PRO A 315 -18.32 -13.26 8.00
CA PRO A 315 -17.45 -14.05 8.85
C PRO A 315 -16.10 -13.37 9.10
N VAL A 316 -15.63 -13.44 10.35
CA VAL A 316 -14.36 -12.85 10.80
C VAL A 316 -13.41 -13.94 11.30
N LEU A 317 -12.15 -13.88 10.88
CA LEU A 317 -11.03 -14.50 11.57
C LEU A 317 -10.16 -13.39 12.16
N ALA A 318 -10.04 -13.35 13.48
CA ALA A 318 -9.14 -12.46 14.21
C ALA A 318 -7.94 -13.27 14.72
N VAL A 319 -6.72 -12.84 14.41
CA VAL A 319 -5.49 -13.56 14.78
C VAL A 319 -4.52 -12.62 15.48
N HIS A 320 -3.99 -13.03 16.63
CA HIS A 320 -3.11 -12.19 17.43
C HIS A 320 -2.10 -13.01 18.23
N GLY A 321 -0.86 -12.52 18.35
CA GLY A 321 0.18 -13.10 19.19
C GLY A 321 0.09 -12.65 20.65
N THR A 322 0.40 -13.54 21.61
CA THR A 322 0.38 -13.18 23.04
C THR A 322 1.63 -12.42 23.51
N ALA A 323 2.68 -12.41 22.69
CA ALA A 323 3.90 -11.62 22.90
C ALA A 323 3.96 -10.38 21.99
N ASP A 324 2.80 -9.89 21.55
CA ASP A 324 2.69 -8.65 20.79
C ASP A 324 2.98 -7.43 21.69
N GLU A 325 4.06 -6.72 21.39
CA GLU A 325 4.50 -5.52 22.12
C GLU A 325 3.95 -4.22 21.52
N ALA A 326 3.37 -4.28 20.31
CA ALA A 326 2.90 -3.12 19.56
C ALA A 326 1.41 -2.89 19.75
N VAL A 327 0.59 -3.95 19.71
CA VAL A 327 -0.86 -3.89 19.81
C VAL A 327 -1.35 -4.90 20.86
N PRO A 328 -2.24 -4.51 21.79
CA PRO A 328 -2.76 -5.46 22.76
C PRO A 328 -3.64 -6.54 22.11
N ALA A 329 -3.31 -7.82 22.32
CA ALA A 329 -4.09 -8.97 21.86
C ALA A 329 -5.56 -8.97 22.34
N GLU A 330 -5.83 -8.29 23.46
CA GLU A 330 -7.18 -8.09 23.98
C GLU A 330 -8.12 -7.43 22.96
N TRP A 331 -7.62 -6.55 22.07
CA TRP A 331 -8.45 -5.86 21.10
C TRP A 331 -9.03 -6.80 20.04
N SER A 332 -8.23 -7.71 19.48
CA SER A 332 -8.70 -8.76 18.56
C SER A 332 -9.66 -9.73 19.25
N ARG A 333 -9.36 -10.13 20.50
CA ARG A 333 -10.22 -11.02 21.29
C ARG A 333 -11.60 -10.39 21.53
N ARG A 334 -11.63 -9.17 22.07
CA ARG A 334 -12.86 -8.41 22.33
C ARG A 334 -13.66 -8.16 21.07
N TYR A 335 -12.98 -7.93 19.94
CA TYR A 335 -13.66 -7.74 18.66
C TYR A 335 -14.37 -9.01 18.20
N ALA A 336 -13.71 -10.16 18.25
CA ALA A 336 -14.35 -11.45 17.90
C ALA A 336 -15.51 -11.80 18.85
N GLU A 337 -15.35 -11.55 20.15
CA GLU A 337 -16.41 -11.71 21.16
C GLU A 337 -17.61 -10.81 20.86
N LYS A 338 -17.37 -9.53 20.56
CA LYS A 338 -18.42 -8.57 20.17
C LYS A 338 -19.19 -9.05 18.95
N VAL A 339 -18.50 -9.43 17.86
CA VAL A 339 -19.15 -9.91 16.63
C VAL A 339 -20.03 -11.13 16.92
N THR A 340 -19.55 -12.06 17.75
CA THR A 340 -20.33 -13.24 18.17
C THR A 340 -21.54 -12.87 19.02
N ALA A 341 -21.37 -11.93 19.97
CA ALA A 341 -22.45 -11.45 20.84
C ALA A 341 -23.57 -10.73 20.06
N GLU A 342 -23.22 -10.10 18.92
CA GLU A 342 -24.16 -9.47 17.99
C GLU A 342 -24.83 -10.47 17.02
N GLY A 343 -24.55 -11.77 17.16
CA GLY A 343 -25.11 -12.82 16.31
C GLY A 343 -24.33 -13.07 15.01
N GLY A 344 -23.17 -12.44 14.84
CA GLY A 344 -22.25 -12.69 13.73
C GLY A 344 -21.42 -13.97 13.90
N THR A 345 -20.60 -14.28 12.90
CA THR A 345 -19.66 -15.42 12.94
C THR A 345 -18.24 -14.89 13.09
N ALA A 346 -17.57 -15.20 14.19
CA ALA A 346 -16.17 -14.87 14.40
C ALA A 346 -15.39 -16.03 15.01
N ARG A 347 -14.13 -16.17 14.60
CA ARG A 347 -13.12 -17.04 15.24
C ARG A 347 -11.96 -16.17 15.70
N TYR A 348 -11.58 -16.28 16.97
CA TYR A 348 -10.33 -15.74 17.48
C TYR A 348 -9.27 -16.84 17.55
N LEU A 349 -8.11 -16.59 16.97
CA LEU A 349 -6.96 -17.48 16.98
C LEU A 349 -5.81 -16.78 17.71
N GLU A 350 -5.53 -17.25 18.92
CA GLU A 350 -4.43 -16.74 19.74
C GLU A 350 -3.17 -17.55 19.48
N VAL A 351 -2.07 -16.85 19.16
CA VAL A 351 -0.76 -17.46 18.90
C VAL A 351 0.10 -17.32 20.15
N GLU A 352 0.17 -18.40 20.93
CA GLU A 352 0.94 -18.41 22.17
C GLU A 352 2.43 -18.14 21.91
N GLY A 353 2.97 -17.10 22.54
CA GLY A 353 4.34 -16.62 22.35
C GLY A 353 4.60 -15.91 21.02
N GLY A 354 3.59 -15.78 20.15
CA GLY A 354 3.72 -15.10 18.87
C GLY A 354 3.92 -13.60 19.04
N THR A 355 4.78 -13.02 18.21
CA THR A 355 5.05 -11.57 18.12
C THR A 355 3.99 -10.86 17.27
N HIS A 356 4.13 -9.53 17.15
CA HIS A 356 3.32 -8.70 16.26
C HIS A 356 3.40 -9.13 14.79
N PHE A 357 4.53 -9.71 14.35
CA PHE A 357 4.79 -10.02 12.94
C PHE A 357 4.64 -11.50 12.59
N ASP A 358 4.65 -12.41 13.58
CA ASP A 358 4.45 -13.85 13.35
C ASP A 358 3.12 -14.17 12.66
N VAL A 359 2.07 -13.38 12.95
CA VAL A 359 0.72 -13.58 12.38
C VAL A 359 0.61 -13.20 10.90
N VAL A 360 1.56 -12.43 10.37
CA VAL A 360 1.62 -11.96 8.98
C VAL A 360 2.80 -12.59 8.22
N HIS A 361 3.42 -13.62 8.77
CA HIS A 361 4.58 -14.29 8.15
C HIS A 361 4.17 -15.65 7.55
N PRO A 362 4.22 -15.85 6.21
CA PRO A 362 3.79 -17.09 5.58
C PRO A 362 4.52 -18.37 6.05
N GLY A 363 5.75 -18.23 6.52
CA GLY A 363 6.52 -19.32 7.11
C GLY A 363 6.13 -19.72 8.54
N HIS A 364 5.29 -18.94 9.23
CA HIS A 364 4.86 -19.25 10.60
C HIS A 364 3.71 -20.28 10.58
N PRO A 365 3.66 -21.26 11.52
CA PRO A 365 2.62 -22.30 11.51
C PRO A 365 1.17 -21.79 11.51
N VAL A 366 0.91 -20.63 12.12
CA VAL A 366 -0.41 -19.99 12.15
C VAL A 366 -0.94 -19.67 10.75
N TRP A 367 -0.05 -19.44 9.78
CA TRP A 367 -0.43 -19.07 8.42
C TRP A 367 -1.23 -20.17 7.70
N ALA A 368 -1.00 -21.43 8.06
CA ALA A 368 -1.79 -22.54 7.54
C ALA A 368 -3.26 -22.49 8.00
N GLU A 369 -3.52 -22.05 9.24
CA GLU A 369 -4.89 -21.83 9.75
C GLU A 369 -5.56 -20.66 9.03
N ILE A 370 -4.82 -19.56 8.81
CA ILE A 370 -5.30 -18.36 8.11
C ILE A 370 -5.72 -18.72 6.67
N THR A 371 -4.82 -19.33 5.91
CA THR A 371 -5.08 -19.68 4.51
C THR A 371 -6.12 -20.81 4.37
N GLY A 372 -6.18 -21.72 5.35
CA GLY A 372 -7.25 -22.71 5.47
C GLY A 372 -8.62 -22.07 5.63
N TRP A 373 -8.73 -21.08 6.53
CA TRP A 373 -9.96 -20.33 6.74
C TRP A 373 -10.38 -19.51 5.51
N ILE A 374 -9.44 -18.83 4.84
CA ILE A 374 -9.70 -18.09 3.59
C ILE A 374 -10.32 -19.02 2.54
N ARG A 375 -9.70 -20.19 2.32
CA ARG A 375 -10.20 -21.19 1.37
C ARG A 375 -11.62 -21.64 1.70
N GLU A 376 -11.90 -21.94 2.97
CA GLU A 376 -13.23 -22.39 3.40
C GLU A 376 -14.29 -21.30 3.25
N THR A 377 -13.96 -20.05 3.59
CA THR A 377 -14.87 -18.91 3.44
C THR A 377 -15.21 -18.65 1.98
N LEU A 378 -14.20 -18.66 1.09
CA LEU A 378 -14.40 -18.50 -0.35
C LEU A 378 -15.13 -19.68 -1.00
N ALA A 379 -15.00 -20.89 -0.46
CA ALA A 379 -15.73 -22.06 -0.96
C ALA A 379 -17.23 -22.00 -0.62
N ARG A 380 -17.59 -21.43 0.55
CA ARG A 380 -18.99 -21.27 0.96
C ARG A 380 -19.74 -20.19 0.19
N SER A 381 -19.04 -19.17 -0.32
CA SER A 381 -19.67 -18.06 -1.06
C SER A 381 -19.87 -18.32 -2.54
N GLY A 382 -19.27 -19.38 -3.10
CA GLY A 382 -19.37 -19.74 -4.52
C GLY A 382 -20.45 -20.80 -4.86
N GLY A 383 -21.34 -21.11 -3.91
CA GLY A 383 -22.35 -22.18 -4.02
C GLY A 383 -23.77 -21.68 -4.30
#